data_AF-A0A9D9PXG0-F1
#
_entry.id   AF-A0A9D9PXG0-F1
#
_cell.length_a   1.000
_cell.length_b   1.000
_cell.length_c   1.000
_cell.angle_alpha   90.00
_cell.angle_beta   90.00
_cell.angle_gamma   90.00
#
_symmetry.space_group_name_H-M   'P 1'
#
loop_
_entity.id
_entity.type
_entity.pdbx_description
1 polymer ?
#
loop_
_entity_poly.entity_id
_entity_poly.type
_entity_poly.pdbx_seq_one_letter_code
_entity_poly.pdbx_strand_id
1 'polypeptide(L)'
;MFSKLIDDINAAGLCVHGIEVRHGGEVIERHFFHEDKPYPVYSATKSVTSAAVMAAADECRLSLDDKLYIYLDTKYMPLIKDEFKALSFRDFMTMTAAPYPFRPEGDDWIKSILALDVDYSDRAHHYSNIPAYLVGAACENAVGEPLMGYIMRKLFAPMGIPEPEYRRSPEGHFYGATGMTLSLENFGRLGQFFSDKGCYDGRQLISCALIEDATTEKVRTESGGYGYFFPTDSLGFCIRGKWGQRSMVCTEKDMVVTCLADLPKRSDELYRLLDNYINNA
;
A
#
# COMPACT_ATOMS: atom_id res chain seq x y z
N MET A 1 16.85 20.87 13.27
CA MET A 1 17.15 19.62 12.56
C MET A 1 16.33 19.50 11.29
N PHE A 2 15.01 19.72 11.36
CA PHE A 2 14.12 19.74 10.20
C PHE A 2 14.49 20.84 9.18
N SER A 3 14.80 22.06 9.62
CA SER A 3 15.29 23.13 8.75
C SER A 3 16.48 22.71 7.88
N LYS A 4 17.45 22.01 8.46
CA LYS A 4 18.60 21.47 7.74
C LYS A 4 18.19 20.44 6.67
N LEU A 5 17.23 19.56 6.96
CA LEU A 5 16.69 18.61 5.97
C LEU A 5 16.12 19.37 4.77
N ILE A 6 15.35 20.45 5.01
CA ILE A 6 14.79 21.28 3.95
C ILE A 6 15.89 21.98 3.14
N ASP A 7 16.91 22.52 3.80
CA ASP A 7 18.07 23.14 3.13
C ASP A 7 18.84 22.13 2.27
N ASP A 8 19.07 20.91 2.78
CA ASP A 8 19.77 19.85 2.06
C ASP A 8 18.98 19.39 0.82
N ILE A 9 17.64 19.31 0.92
CA ILE A 9 16.75 18.99 -0.22
C ILE A 9 16.82 20.09 -1.29
N ASN A 10 16.75 21.36 -0.88
CA ASN A 10 16.85 22.50 -1.78
C ASN A 10 18.23 22.56 -2.47
N ALA A 11 19.31 22.38 -1.70
CA ALA A 11 20.67 22.36 -2.22
C ALA A 11 20.92 21.22 -3.22
N ALA A 12 20.31 20.06 -2.98
CA ALA A 12 20.36 18.92 -3.89
C ALA A 12 19.47 19.10 -5.14
N GLY A 13 18.59 20.11 -5.17
CA GLY A 13 17.66 20.35 -6.28
C GLY A 13 16.68 19.18 -6.48
N LEU A 14 16.22 18.57 -5.38
CA LEU A 14 15.27 17.47 -5.43
C LEU A 14 13.85 18.03 -5.60
N CYS A 15 13.11 17.53 -6.59
CA CYS A 15 11.71 17.89 -6.79
C CYS A 15 10.84 17.19 -5.73
N VAL A 16 10.76 17.78 -4.54
CA VAL A 16 9.86 17.38 -3.46
C VAL A 16 8.65 18.31 -3.49
N HIS A 17 7.45 17.80 -3.25
CA HIS A 17 6.23 18.61 -3.14
C HIS A 17 5.99 19.06 -1.70
N GLY A 18 6.18 18.15 -0.74
CA GLY A 18 6.10 18.48 0.67
C GLY A 18 6.58 17.35 1.57
N ILE A 19 6.89 17.71 2.81
CA ILE A 19 7.31 16.81 3.89
C ILE A 19 6.53 17.12 5.15
N GLU A 20 6.08 16.08 5.84
CA GLU A 20 5.42 16.14 7.14
C GLU A 20 6.09 15.14 8.09
N VAL A 21 6.30 15.54 9.34
CA VAL A 21 6.76 14.67 10.42
C VAL A 21 5.71 14.65 11.51
N ARG A 22 5.31 13.45 11.89
CA ARG A 22 4.49 13.19 13.06
C ARG A 22 5.27 12.46 14.13
N HIS A 23 5.00 12.77 15.38
CA HIS A 23 5.56 12.07 16.53
C HIS A 23 4.48 11.94 17.61
N GLY A 24 4.20 10.71 18.06
CA GLY A 24 3.11 10.45 19.00
C GLY A 24 1.73 10.90 18.52
N GLY A 25 1.44 10.74 17.22
CA GLY A 25 0.16 11.13 16.61
C GLY A 25 0.09 12.57 16.08
N GLU A 26 0.90 13.47 16.64
CA GLU A 26 0.84 14.90 16.36
C GLU A 26 1.78 15.32 15.23
N VAL A 27 1.34 16.28 14.40
CA VAL A 27 2.20 16.90 13.39
C VAL A 27 3.14 17.88 14.08
N ILE A 28 4.44 17.55 14.13
CA ILE A 28 5.46 18.39 14.76
C ILE A 28 6.17 19.31 13.77
N GLU A 29 6.25 18.90 12.50
CA GLU A 29 6.94 19.64 11.44
C GLU A 29 6.21 19.43 10.11
N ARG A 30 6.09 20.49 9.30
CA ARG A 30 5.53 20.41 7.96
C ARG A 30 6.14 21.48 7.05
N HIS A 31 6.49 21.11 5.83
CA HIS A 31 6.97 22.03 4.81
C HIS A 31 6.43 21.67 3.43
N PHE A 32 5.95 22.68 2.71
CA PHE A 32 5.53 22.58 1.32
C PHE A 32 6.53 23.32 0.43
N PHE A 33 7.12 22.60 -0.52
CA PHE A 33 7.99 23.16 -1.55
C PHE A 33 7.18 23.61 -2.77
N HIS A 34 6.03 22.98 -2.99
CA HIS A 34 5.09 23.26 -4.08
C HIS A 34 3.67 23.35 -3.52
N GLU A 35 2.69 23.56 -4.41
CA GLU A 35 1.27 23.66 -4.05
C GLU A 35 0.80 22.48 -3.20
N ASP A 36 0.09 22.78 -2.11
CA ASP A 36 -0.59 21.78 -1.28
C ASP A 36 -1.86 21.31 -1.99
N LYS A 37 -1.74 20.15 -2.65
CA LYS A 37 -2.82 19.47 -3.36
C LYS A 37 -2.59 17.96 -3.35
N PRO A 38 -3.58 17.16 -3.76
CA PRO A 38 -3.35 15.74 -3.98
C PRO A 38 -2.33 15.47 -5.10
N TYR A 39 -1.41 14.53 -4.86
CA TYR A 39 -0.46 14.02 -5.84
C TYR A 39 -0.64 12.51 -6.02
N PRO A 40 -0.28 11.94 -7.20
CA PRO A 40 -0.29 10.50 -7.38
C PRO A 40 0.62 9.78 -6.38
N VAL A 41 0.06 8.89 -5.56
CA VAL A 41 0.83 8.12 -4.58
C VAL A 41 1.34 6.78 -5.12
N TYR A 42 0.97 6.45 -6.35
CA TYR A 42 1.39 5.26 -7.08
C TYR A 42 1.22 3.97 -6.25
N SER A 43 2.27 3.16 -6.11
CA SER A 43 2.23 1.88 -5.41
C SER A 43 1.83 1.95 -3.93
N ALA A 44 1.83 3.12 -3.30
CA ALA A 44 1.26 3.32 -1.97
C ALA A 44 -0.22 2.88 -1.91
N THR A 45 -0.92 2.91 -3.04
CA THR A 45 -2.28 2.39 -3.20
C THR A 45 -2.41 0.94 -2.72
N LYS A 46 -1.37 0.11 -2.87
CA LYS A 46 -1.42 -1.30 -2.45
C LYS A 46 -1.61 -1.46 -0.95
N SER A 47 -1.04 -0.57 -0.14
CA SER A 47 -1.21 -0.59 1.31
C SER A 47 -2.64 -0.22 1.73
N VAL A 48 -3.35 0.60 0.93
CA VAL A 48 -4.79 0.84 1.13
C VAL A 48 -5.61 -0.40 0.78
N THR A 49 -5.27 -1.09 -0.30
CA THR A 49 -5.88 -2.39 -0.64
C THR A 49 -5.62 -3.42 0.47
N SER A 50 -4.41 -3.46 1.03
CA SER A 50 -4.07 -4.30 2.17
C SER A 50 -4.96 -4.01 3.39
N ALA A 51 -5.15 -2.73 3.73
CA ALA A 51 -6.05 -2.32 4.80
C ALA A 51 -7.51 -2.73 4.57
N ALA A 52 -8.00 -2.66 3.32
CA ALA A 52 -9.34 -3.12 3.01
C ALA A 52 -9.50 -4.63 3.27
N VAL A 53 -8.51 -5.44 2.87
CA VAL A 53 -8.51 -6.88 3.11
C VAL A 53 -8.46 -7.20 4.60
N MET A 54 -7.60 -6.51 5.35
CA MET A 54 -7.52 -6.68 6.81
C MET A 54 -8.85 -6.32 7.49
N ALA A 55 -9.46 -5.19 7.12
CA ALA A 55 -10.78 -4.82 7.63
C ALA A 55 -11.84 -5.89 7.30
N ALA A 56 -11.82 -6.43 6.08
CA ALA A 56 -12.74 -7.50 5.69
C ALA A 56 -12.50 -8.80 6.48
N ALA A 57 -11.24 -9.09 6.82
CA ALA A 57 -10.87 -10.23 7.66
C ALA A 57 -11.36 -10.06 9.10
N ASP A 58 -11.24 -8.87 9.69
CA ASP A 58 -11.80 -8.57 11.02
C ASP A 58 -13.32 -8.72 11.06
N GLU A 59 -14.00 -8.42 9.96
CA GLU A 59 -15.44 -8.62 9.81
C GLU A 59 -15.82 -10.07 9.48
N CYS A 60 -14.85 -10.98 9.46
CA CYS A 60 -15.01 -12.39 9.07
C CYS A 60 -15.65 -12.57 7.68
N ARG A 61 -15.44 -11.61 6.77
CA ARG A 61 -15.88 -11.70 5.36
C ARG A 61 -14.95 -12.58 4.52
N LEU A 62 -13.70 -12.66 4.94
CA LEU A 62 -12.66 -13.53 4.39
C LEU A 62 -11.65 -13.88 5.49
N SER A 63 -10.81 -14.86 5.22
CA SER A 63 -9.56 -15.12 5.94
C SER A 63 -8.38 -14.90 5.00
N LEU A 64 -7.24 -14.47 5.53
CA LEU A 64 -6.01 -14.35 4.75
C LEU A 64 -5.51 -15.72 4.24
N ASP A 65 -5.91 -16.80 4.90
CA ASP A 65 -5.57 -18.18 4.53
C ASP A 65 -6.54 -18.79 3.52
N ASP A 66 -7.66 -18.12 3.24
CA ASP A 66 -8.61 -18.59 2.24
C ASP A 66 -8.01 -18.56 0.85
N LYS A 67 -8.44 -19.52 0.03
CA LYS A 67 -8.01 -19.59 -1.35
C LYS A 67 -8.67 -18.49 -2.16
N LEU A 68 -7.86 -17.65 -2.80
CA LEU A 68 -8.34 -16.42 -3.44
C LEU A 68 -9.41 -16.70 -4.51
N TYR A 69 -9.29 -17.83 -5.22
CA TYR A 69 -10.24 -18.22 -6.25
C TYR A 69 -11.69 -18.35 -5.77
N ILE A 70 -11.91 -18.66 -4.48
CA ILE A 70 -13.25 -18.79 -3.88
C ILE A 70 -14.05 -17.48 -4.00
N TYR A 71 -13.34 -16.35 -4.03
CA TYR A 71 -13.90 -15.01 -4.09
C TYR A 71 -13.90 -14.41 -5.50
N LEU A 72 -13.52 -15.16 -6.53
CA LEU A 72 -13.65 -14.71 -7.91
C LEU A 72 -15.05 -15.04 -8.45
N ASP A 73 -15.54 -14.20 -9.35
CA ASP A 73 -16.83 -14.44 -10.02
C ASP A 73 -16.84 -15.82 -10.69
N THR A 74 -17.93 -16.57 -10.48
CA THR A 74 -18.14 -17.91 -11.03
C THR A 74 -17.92 -18.00 -12.55
N LYS A 75 -18.11 -16.90 -13.30
CA LYS A 75 -17.84 -16.85 -14.75
C LYS A 75 -16.39 -17.16 -15.10
N TYR A 76 -15.45 -16.95 -14.17
CA TYR A 76 -14.03 -17.22 -14.38
C TYR A 76 -13.62 -18.66 -14.05
N MET A 77 -14.45 -19.43 -13.35
CA MET A 77 -14.11 -20.80 -12.88
C MET A 77 -13.56 -21.73 -13.98
N PRO A 78 -14.07 -21.72 -15.23
CA PRO A 78 -13.51 -22.54 -16.30
C PRO A 78 -12.06 -22.21 -16.69
N LEU A 79 -11.55 -21.04 -16.31
CA LEU A 79 -10.18 -20.57 -16.61
C LEU A 79 -9.21 -20.83 -15.46
N ILE A 80 -9.70 -21.19 -14.28
CA ILE A 80 -8.88 -21.31 -13.08
C ILE A 80 -8.16 -22.65 -13.08
N LYS A 81 -6.85 -22.59 -13.31
CA LYS A 81 -5.91 -23.72 -13.21
C LYS A 81 -5.88 -24.26 -11.78
N ASP A 82 -5.63 -25.56 -11.63
CA ASP A 82 -5.66 -26.22 -10.31
C ASP A 82 -4.58 -25.67 -9.37
N GLU A 83 -3.42 -25.29 -9.91
CA GLU A 83 -2.32 -24.68 -9.17
C GLU A 83 -2.72 -23.30 -8.60
N PHE A 84 -3.51 -22.52 -9.34
CA PHE A 84 -4.06 -21.24 -8.85
C PHE A 84 -4.99 -21.47 -7.65
N LYS A 85 -5.76 -22.56 -7.64
CA LYS A 85 -6.70 -22.87 -6.54
C LYS A 85 -6.00 -23.13 -5.21
N ALA A 86 -4.70 -23.43 -5.22
CA ALA A 86 -3.91 -23.63 -4.02
C ALA A 86 -3.45 -22.31 -3.37
N LEU A 87 -3.54 -21.17 -4.05
CA LEU A 87 -3.01 -19.89 -3.59
C LEU A 87 -3.99 -19.14 -2.67
N SER A 88 -3.46 -18.62 -1.56
CA SER A 88 -4.16 -17.84 -0.55
C SER A 88 -4.01 -16.34 -0.75
N PHE A 89 -4.81 -15.52 -0.04
CA PHE A 89 -4.59 -14.07 -0.01
C PHE A 89 -3.17 -13.71 0.43
N ARG A 90 -2.61 -14.42 1.43
CA ARG A 90 -1.23 -14.20 1.88
C ARG A 90 -0.24 -14.29 0.72
N ASP A 91 -0.33 -15.35 -0.09
CA ASP A 91 0.59 -15.57 -1.23
C ASP A 91 0.57 -14.40 -2.24
N PHE A 92 -0.61 -13.82 -2.48
CA PHE A 92 -0.72 -12.65 -3.36
C PHE A 92 -0.24 -11.37 -2.67
N MET A 93 -0.54 -11.18 -1.39
CA MET A 93 -0.17 -9.97 -0.64
C MET A 93 1.34 -9.88 -0.36
N THR A 94 2.03 -11.02 -0.28
CA THR A 94 3.50 -11.11 -0.23
C THR A 94 4.14 -11.13 -1.62
N MET A 95 3.35 -11.12 -2.69
CA MET A 95 3.81 -11.23 -4.08
C MET A 95 4.65 -12.48 -4.37
N THR A 96 4.31 -13.60 -3.73
CA THR A 96 4.98 -14.91 -3.88
C THR A 96 4.10 -15.94 -4.60
N ALA A 97 2.95 -15.50 -5.12
CA ALA A 97 1.98 -16.36 -5.79
C ALA A 97 2.50 -16.99 -7.10
N ALA A 98 3.21 -16.20 -7.91
CA ALA A 98 3.80 -16.59 -9.20
C ALA A 98 4.62 -15.41 -9.79
N PRO A 99 5.50 -15.66 -10.77
CA PRO A 99 6.25 -14.63 -11.49
C PRO A 99 5.37 -13.88 -12.51
N TYR A 100 4.38 -13.13 -12.01
CA TYR A 100 3.45 -12.39 -12.85
C TYR A 100 4.16 -11.26 -13.63
N PRO A 101 3.67 -10.93 -14.85
CA PRO A 101 4.03 -9.68 -15.53
C PRO A 101 3.78 -8.47 -14.63
N PHE A 102 4.44 -7.34 -14.93
CA PHE A 102 4.37 -6.15 -14.08
C PHE A 102 2.94 -5.61 -13.85
N ARG A 103 2.04 -5.73 -14.84
CA ARG A 103 0.67 -5.22 -14.78
C ARG A 103 -0.29 -6.06 -15.65
N PRO A 104 -1.60 -6.03 -15.36
CA PRO A 104 -2.58 -6.63 -16.25
C PRO A 104 -2.76 -5.83 -17.54
N GLU A 105 -3.23 -6.50 -18.59
CA GLU A 105 -3.48 -5.95 -19.92
C GLU A 105 -4.78 -6.52 -20.53
N GLY A 106 -5.31 -5.84 -21.55
CA GLY A 106 -6.57 -6.19 -22.22
C GLY A 106 -7.81 -5.54 -21.57
N ASP A 107 -8.99 -6.02 -21.99
CA ASP A 107 -10.31 -5.47 -21.62
C ASP A 107 -11.02 -6.25 -20.49
N ASP A 108 -10.47 -7.40 -20.10
CA ASP A 108 -10.87 -8.17 -18.93
C ASP A 108 -9.58 -8.69 -18.29
N TRP A 109 -9.08 -7.91 -17.34
CA TRP A 109 -7.85 -8.17 -16.63
C TRP A 109 -7.90 -9.49 -15.86
N ILE A 110 -9.02 -9.82 -15.19
CA ILE A 110 -9.09 -11.09 -14.43
C ILE A 110 -8.97 -12.27 -15.39
N LYS A 111 -9.72 -12.25 -16.49
CA LYS A 111 -9.63 -13.27 -17.55
C LYS A 111 -8.22 -13.36 -18.14
N SER A 112 -7.61 -12.23 -18.49
CA SER A 112 -6.25 -12.18 -19.03
C SER A 112 -5.22 -12.75 -18.06
N ILE A 113 -5.33 -12.42 -16.77
CA ILE A 113 -4.41 -12.91 -15.73
C ILE A 113 -4.54 -14.43 -15.57
N LEU A 114 -5.76 -14.96 -15.49
CA LEU A 114 -6.01 -16.41 -15.33
C LEU A 114 -5.53 -17.22 -16.55
N ALA A 115 -5.46 -16.59 -17.72
CA ALA A 115 -4.95 -17.22 -18.94
C ALA A 115 -3.41 -17.23 -19.04
N LEU A 116 -2.69 -16.52 -18.16
CA LEU A 116 -1.24 -16.46 -18.21
C LEU A 116 -0.60 -17.83 -18.00
N ASP A 117 0.48 -18.09 -18.71
CA ASP A 117 1.37 -19.22 -18.48
C ASP A 117 2.51 -18.79 -17.55
N VAL A 118 2.32 -19.02 -16.25
CA VAL A 118 3.27 -18.67 -15.18
C VAL A 118 3.52 -19.88 -14.31
N ASP A 119 4.71 -19.94 -13.72
CA ASP A 119 5.08 -20.99 -12.79
C ASP A 119 4.47 -20.73 -11.40
N TYR A 120 3.35 -21.39 -11.11
CA TYR A 120 2.70 -21.34 -9.80
C TYR A 120 3.45 -22.10 -8.71
N SER A 121 4.57 -22.76 -9.00
CA SER A 121 5.43 -23.38 -7.99
C SER A 121 6.52 -22.46 -7.49
N ASP A 122 6.85 -21.40 -8.24
CA ASP A 122 7.80 -20.38 -7.82
C ASP A 122 7.20 -19.53 -6.69
N ARG A 123 7.88 -19.53 -5.54
CA ARG A 123 7.50 -18.81 -4.32
C ARG A 123 8.45 -17.65 -4.00
N ALA A 124 9.35 -17.29 -4.93
CA ALA A 124 10.14 -16.07 -4.80
C ALA A 124 9.24 -14.83 -4.88
N HIS A 125 9.71 -13.72 -4.31
CA HIS A 125 9.00 -12.45 -4.39
C HIS A 125 9.16 -11.83 -5.80
N HIS A 126 8.03 -11.63 -6.49
CA HIS A 126 7.97 -11.05 -7.83
C HIS A 126 7.09 -9.80 -7.84
N TYR A 127 7.72 -8.62 -7.87
CA TYR A 127 6.97 -7.37 -7.76
C TYR A 127 6.05 -7.12 -8.95
N SER A 128 4.75 -7.08 -8.72
CA SER A 128 3.72 -6.86 -9.75
C SER A 128 2.51 -6.09 -9.22
N ASN A 129 1.78 -5.44 -10.13
CA ASN A 129 0.47 -4.88 -9.85
C ASN A 129 -0.67 -5.92 -9.88
N ILE A 130 -0.44 -7.09 -10.49
CA ILE A 130 -1.46 -8.14 -10.64
C ILE A 130 -1.95 -8.67 -9.29
N PRO A 131 -1.08 -9.03 -8.32
CA PRO A 131 -1.54 -9.54 -7.04
C PRO A 131 -2.44 -8.58 -6.28
N ALA A 132 -2.10 -7.28 -6.26
CA ALA A 132 -2.92 -6.27 -5.59
C ALA A 132 -4.28 -6.08 -6.26
N TYR A 133 -4.35 -6.16 -7.60
CA TYR A 133 -5.62 -6.10 -8.32
C TYR A 133 -6.51 -7.31 -8.02
N LEU A 134 -5.97 -8.54 -8.09
CA LEU A 134 -6.74 -9.76 -7.80
C LEU A 134 -7.25 -9.79 -6.36
N VAL A 135 -6.39 -9.42 -5.40
CA VAL A 135 -6.75 -9.31 -3.98
C VAL A 135 -7.86 -8.27 -3.78
N GLY A 136 -7.78 -7.12 -4.45
CA GLY A 136 -8.83 -6.12 -4.42
C GLY A 136 -10.17 -6.64 -4.97
N ALA A 137 -10.17 -7.23 -6.17
CA ALA A 137 -11.38 -7.79 -6.78
C ALA A 137 -12.00 -8.92 -5.95
N ALA A 138 -11.17 -9.79 -5.38
CA ALA A 138 -11.60 -10.84 -4.46
C ALA A 138 -12.21 -10.26 -3.17
N CYS A 139 -11.56 -9.25 -2.58
CA CYS A 139 -12.07 -8.56 -1.40
C CYS A 139 -13.41 -7.86 -1.68
N GLU A 140 -13.57 -7.24 -2.86
CA GLU A 140 -14.83 -6.62 -3.31
C GLU A 140 -15.99 -7.63 -3.26
N ASN A 141 -15.78 -8.83 -3.80
CA ASN A 141 -16.77 -9.90 -3.77
C ASN A 141 -17.02 -10.44 -2.34
N ALA A 142 -15.98 -10.54 -1.51
CA ALA A 142 -16.10 -10.98 -0.13
C ALA A 142 -16.97 -10.04 0.72
N VAL A 143 -16.82 -8.73 0.53
CA VAL A 143 -17.61 -7.71 1.26
C VAL A 143 -18.98 -7.45 0.62
N GLY A 144 -19.15 -7.79 -0.66
CA GLY A 144 -20.42 -7.68 -1.38
C GLY A 144 -20.81 -6.25 -1.79
N GLU A 145 -19.85 -5.34 -1.85
CA GLU A 145 -20.02 -3.95 -2.28
C GLU A 145 -18.75 -3.45 -2.99
N PRO A 146 -18.82 -2.39 -3.85
CA PRO A 146 -17.64 -1.87 -4.54
C PRO A 146 -16.50 -1.52 -3.56
N LEU A 147 -15.28 -1.96 -3.86
CA LEU A 147 -14.18 -1.91 -2.88
C LEU A 147 -13.85 -0.50 -2.42
N MET A 148 -13.90 0.49 -3.33
CA MET A 148 -13.66 1.88 -2.95
C MET A 148 -14.77 2.41 -2.03
N GLY A 149 -16.02 1.98 -2.21
CA GLY A 149 -17.12 2.29 -1.30
C GLY A 149 -16.88 1.71 0.09
N TYR A 150 -16.42 0.45 0.15
CA TYR A 150 -16.01 -0.20 1.40
C TYR A 150 -14.85 0.56 2.09
N ILE A 151 -13.78 0.90 1.36
CA ILE A 151 -12.64 1.69 1.86
C ILE A 151 -13.11 3.04 2.41
N MET A 152 -13.98 3.75 1.68
CA MET A 152 -14.53 5.02 2.13
C MET A 152 -15.29 4.87 3.45
N ARG A 153 -16.22 3.90 3.52
CA ARG A 153 -17.05 3.67 4.71
C ARG A 153 -16.25 3.21 5.92
N LYS A 154 -15.26 2.34 5.72
CA LYS A 154 -14.53 1.67 6.79
C LYS A 154 -13.31 2.42 7.29
N LEU A 155 -12.60 3.09 6.40
CA LEU A 155 -11.28 3.62 6.67
C LEU A 155 -11.25 5.13 6.45
N PHE A 156 -11.53 5.59 5.23
CA PHE A 156 -11.24 6.98 4.88
C PHE A 156 -12.20 7.98 5.51
N ALA A 157 -13.52 7.75 5.45
CA ALA A 157 -14.48 8.66 6.08
C ALA A 157 -14.32 8.75 7.61
N PRO A 158 -14.11 7.63 8.36
CA PRO A 158 -13.75 7.70 9.77
C PRO A 158 -12.47 8.50 10.06
N MET A 159 -11.50 8.46 9.15
CA MET A 159 -10.26 9.24 9.25
C MET A 159 -10.36 10.66 8.67
N GLY A 160 -11.53 11.10 8.21
CA GLY A 160 -11.70 12.40 7.55
C GLY A 160 -10.89 12.54 6.25
N ILE A 161 -10.54 11.43 5.60
CA ILE A 161 -9.90 11.42 4.27
C ILE A 161 -11.02 11.48 3.22
N PRO A 162 -11.05 12.51 2.34
CA PRO A 162 -12.02 12.60 1.26
C PRO A 162 -11.77 11.51 0.20
N GLU A 163 -12.78 11.22 -0.63
CA GLU A 163 -12.61 10.28 -1.74
C GLU A 163 -11.52 10.78 -2.69
N PRO A 164 -10.43 10.01 -2.89
CA PRO A 164 -9.36 10.43 -3.77
C PRO A 164 -9.76 10.24 -5.24
N GLU A 165 -9.00 10.81 -6.16
CA GLU A 165 -8.99 10.26 -7.51
C GLU A 165 -8.41 8.84 -7.46
N TYR A 166 -9.01 7.91 -8.20
CA TYR A 166 -8.52 6.53 -8.32
C TYR A 166 -8.77 5.99 -9.72
N ARG A 167 -8.06 4.91 -10.05
CA ARG A 167 -8.23 4.20 -11.32
C ARG A 167 -9.07 2.95 -11.14
N ARG A 168 -9.84 2.66 -12.19
CA ARG A 168 -10.59 1.41 -12.34
C ARG A 168 -9.96 0.53 -13.42
N SER A 169 -10.19 -0.77 -13.29
CA SER A 169 -9.98 -1.71 -14.38
C SER A 169 -11.04 -1.51 -15.48
N PRO A 170 -10.85 -2.07 -16.68
CA PRO A 170 -11.85 -2.04 -17.76
C PRO A 170 -13.23 -2.60 -17.35
N GLU A 171 -13.26 -3.58 -16.45
CA GLU A 171 -14.47 -4.21 -15.91
C GLU A 171 -15.12 -3.39 -14.79
N GLY A 172 -14.49 -2.27 -14.38
CA GLY A 172 -15.03 -1.31 -13.43
C GLY A 172 -14.60 -1.49 -11.98
N HIS A 173 -13.80 -2.53 -11.67
CA HIS A 173 -13.26 -2.78 -10.34
C HIS A 173 -12.19 -1.74 -9.97
N PHE A 174 -12.00 -1.49 -8.68
CA PHE A 174 -10.88 -0.65 -8.22
C PHE A 174 -9.54 -1.30 -8.60
N TYR A 175 -8.62 -0.53 -9.19
CA TYR A 175 -7.33 -1.09 -9.61
C TYR A 175 -6.49 -1.59 -8.42
N GLY A 176 -6.54 -0.93 -7.26
CA GLY A 176 -5.89 -1.39 -6.04
C GLY A 176 -4.36 -1.40 -6.03
N ALA A 177 -3.70 -1.24 -7.18
CA ALA A 177 -2.25 -1.33 -7.31
C ALA A 177 -1.54 0.03 -7.44
N THR A 178 -2.20 0.99 -8.08
CA THR A 178 -1.71 2.36 -8.33
C THR A 178 -2.87 3.23 -8.82
N GLY A 179 -2.61 4.53 -9.04
CA GLY A 179 -3.57 5.46 -9.62
C GLY A 179 -4.42 6.22 -8.60
N MET A 180 -4.17 6.03 -7.30
CA MET A 180 -4.72 6.87 -6.24
C MET A 180 -3.93 8.18 -6.10
N THR A 181 -4.60 9.27 -5.76
CA THR A 181 -3.98 10.53 -5.34
C THR A 181 -4.25 10.83 -3.87
N LEU A 182 -3.28 11.36 -3.12
CA LEU A 182 -3.49 11.84 -1.75
C LEU A 182 -2.76 13.16 -1.54
N SER A 183 -3.30 14.03 -0.68
CA SER A 183 -2.55 15.17 -0.14
C SER A 183 -1.49 14.69 0.85
N LEU A 184 -0.51 15.54 1.14
CA LEU A 184 0.55 15.23 2.09
C LEU A 184 -0.03 14.83 3.46
N GLU A 185 -0.99 15.61 3.94
CA GLU A 185 -1.63 15.37 5.24
C GLU A 185 -2.39 14.05 5.27
N ASN A 186 -3.19 13.73 4.24
CA ASN A 186 -3.94 12.48 4.21
C ASN A 186 -3.00 11.27 4.07
N PHE A 187 -1.90 11.43 3.35
CA PHE A 187 -0.89 10.38 3.25
C PHE A 187 -0.17 10.14 4.59
N GLY A 188 0.17 11.21 5.31
CA GLY A 188 0.75 11.10 6.65
C GLY A 188 -0.23 10.56 7.68
N ARG A 189 -1.52 10.88 7.54
CA ARG A 189 -2.59 10.29 8.35
C ARG A 189 -2.72 8.79 8.14
N LEU A 190 -2.58 8.29 6.91
CA LEU A 190 -2.49 6.84 6.66
C LEU A 190 -1.27 6.25 7.35
N GLY A 191 -0.10 6.89 7.25
CA GLY A 191 1.09 6.47 7.98
C GLY A 191 0.86 6.34 9.49
N GLN A 192 0.29 7.38 10.09
CA GLN A 192 -0.04 7.40 11.51
C GLN A 192 -1.05 6.31 11.87
N PHE A 193 -2.08 6.08 11.06
CA PHE A 193 -3.06 5.02 11.28
C PHE A 193 -2.42 3.62 11.38
N PHE A 194 -1.44 3.31 10.54
CA PHE A 194 -0.71 2.04 10.65
C PHE A 194 0.27 2.04 11.83
N SER A 195 0.90 3.18 12.15
CA SER A 195 1.73 3.35 13.36
C SER A 195 0.93 3.07 14.63
N ASP A 196 -0.31 3.57 14.67
CA ASP A 196 -1.29 3.39 15.75
C ASP A 196 -2.01 2.03 15.68
N LYS A 197 -1.46 1.09 14.90
CA LYS A 197 -1.91 -0.30 14.81
C LYS A 197 -3.40 -0.41 14.47
N GLY A 198 -3.88 0.43 13.56
CA GLY A 198 -5.26 0.44 13.08
C GLY A 198 -6.24 1.20 13.98
N CYS A 199 -5.74 1.93 14.98
CA CYS A 199 -6.52 2.86 15.78
C CYS A 199 -6.49 4.26 15.14
N TYR A 200 -7.63 4.95 15.20
CA TYR A 200 -7.72 6.35 14.83
C TYR A 200 -8.67 7.06 15.79
N ASP A 201 -8.21 8.13 16.43
CA ASP A 201 -9.01 8.93 17.39
C ASP A 201 -9.71 8.07 18.46
N GLY A 202 -8.95 7.13 19.04
CA GLY A 202 -9.45 6.19 20.05
C GLY A 202 -10.37 5.08 19.52
N ARG A 203 -10.67 5.06 18.22
CA ARG A 203 -11.48 4.02 17.58
C ARG A 203 -10.61 3.01 16.83
N GLN A 204 -10.71 1.74 17.19
CA GLN A 204 -10.11 0.65 16.43
C GLN A 204 -10.89 0.43 15.13
N LEU A 205 -10.27 0.66 13.97
CA LEU A 205 -10.87 0.42 12.65
C LEU A 205 -10.47 -0.93 12.06
N ILE A 206 -9.23 -1.35 12.31
CA ILE A 206 -8.68 -2.68 11.97
C ILE A 206 -7.95 -3.19 13.21
N SER A 207 -8.06 -4.47 13.56
CA SER A 207 -7.42 -5.04 14.74
C SER A 207 -5.91 -4.87 14.71
N CYS A 208 -5.36 -4.59 15.90
CA CYS A 208 -3.92 -4.46 16.13
C CYS A 208 -3.15 -5.66 15.56
N ALA A 209 -3.65 -6.88 15.80
CA ALA A 209 -3.00 -8.11 15.36
C ALA A 209 -2.87 -8.21 13.83
N LEU A 210 -3.88 -7.81 13.06
CA LEU A 210 -3.80 -7.84 11.61
C LEU A 210 -2.84 -6.77 11.07
N ILE A 211 -2.84 -5.58 11.66
CA ILE A 211 -1.90 -4.51 11.26
C ILE A 211 -0.46 -4.97 11.52
N GLU A 212 -0.17 -5.49 12.70
CA GLU A 212 1.16 -6.01 13.05
C GLU A 212 1.57 -7.18 12.16
N ASP A 213 0.64 -8.10 11.83
CA ASP A 213 0.91 -9.18 10.89
C ASP A 213 1.24 -8.62 9.50
N ALA A 214 0.49 -7.64 8.99
CA ALA A 214 0.70 -7.08 7.66
C ALA A 214 1.98 -6.27 7.51
N THR A 215 2.43 -5.60 8.57
CA THR A 215 3.56 -4.66 8.52
C THR A 215 4.88 -5.28 8.99
N THR A 216 4.95 -6.61 9.15
CA THR A 216 6.17 -7.35 9.48
C THR A 216 6.72 -8.13 8.28
N GLU A 217 8.03 -8.37 8.26
CA GLU A 217 8.68 -9.11 7.16
C GLU A 217 8.12 -10.53 7.04
N LYS A 218 7.53 -10.86 5.88
CA LYS A 218 7.08 -12.22 5.53
C LYS A 218 7.99 -12.88 4.50
N VAL A 219 8.56 -12.07 3.62
CA VAL A 219 9.50 -12.51 2.60
C VAL A 219 10.64 -11.51 2.49
N ARG A 220 11.85 -12.03 2.26
CA ARG A 220 13.03 -11.21 1.98
C ARG A 220 13.12 -10.91 0.49
N THR A 221 13.37 -9.65 0.15
CA THR A 221 13.56 -9.15 -1.21
C THR A 221 14.97 -8.56 -1.37
N GLU A 222 15.34 -8.20 -2.60
CA GLU A 222 16.60 -7.49 -2.87
C GLU A 222 16.68 -6.12 -2.17
N SER A 223 15.53 -5.51 -1.85
CA SER A 223 15.44 -4.16 -1.27
C SER A 223 15.12 -4.14 0.22
N GLY A 224 15.15 -5.28 0.90
CA GLY A 224 14.74 -5.41 2.30
C GLY A 224 13.60 -6.42 2.49
N GLY A 225 12.89 -6.32 3.60
CA GLY A 225 11.75 -7.17 3.88
C GLY A 225 10.48 -6.71 3.17
N TYR A 226 9.51 -7.61 3.07
CA TYR A 226 8.19 -7.32 2.52
C TYR A 226 7.11 -8.05 3.31
N GLY A 227 6.12 -7.30 3.77
CA GLY A 227 4.90 -7.77 4.41
C GLY A 227 3.74 -7.91 3.42
N TYR A 228 2.51 -7.68 3.90
CA TYR A 228 1.32 -7.68 3.04
C TYR A 228 1.15 -6.35 2.33
N PHE A 229 1.86 -6.18 1.22
CA PHE A 229 2.01 -4.91 0.49
C PHE A 229 2.69 -3.77 1.25
N PHE A 230 3.55 -4.10 2.22
CA PHE A 230 4.39 -3.15 2.95
C PHE A 230 5.86 -3.52 2.81
N PRO A 231 6.69 -2.73 2.12
CA PRO A 231 8.13 -2.80 2.30
C PRO A 231 8.52 -2.58 3.77
N THR A 232 9.44 -3.39 4.27
CA THR A 232 9.95 -3.32 5.65
C THR A 232 11.48 -3.23 5.66
N ASP A 233 12.02 -2.56 6.65
CA ASP A 233 13.46 -2.40 6.86
C ASP A 233 13.76 -2.29 8.36
N SER A 234 14.98 -1.89 8.73
CA SER A 234 15.40 -1.78 10.12
C SER A 234 14.72 -0.64 10.89
N LEU A 235 14.13 0.35 10.22
CA LEU A 235 13.38 1.43 10.88
C LEU A 235 11.95 1.02 11.20
N GLY A 236 11.40 0.08 10.43
CA GLY A 236 10.03 -0.40 10.56
C GLY A 236 9.46 -0.77 9.20
N PHE A 237 8.46 -0.03 8.74
CA PHE A 237 7.81 -0.26 7.46
C PHE A 237 7.44 1.03 6.73
N CYS A 238 7.11 0.90 5.45
CA CYS A 238 6.83 2.05 4.61
C CYS A 238 5.57 1.85 3.75
N ILE A 239 4.75 2.89 3.65
CA ILE A 239 3.78 3.01 2.55
C ILE A 239 4.50 3.70 1.41
N ARG A 240 4.80 2.96 0.32
CA ARG A 240 5.76 3.40 -0.70
C ARG A 240 5.19 3.45 -2.11
N GLY A 241 5.35 4.59 -2.76
CA GLY A 241 5.12 4.82 -4.18
C GLY A 241 6.41 5.02 -4.97
N LYS A 242 6.33 4.96 -6.31
CA LYS A 242 7.45 5.34 -7.18
C LYS A 242 7.70 6.86 -7.10
N TRP A 243 8.89 7.28 -7.52
CA TRP A 243 9.25 8.70 -7.67
C TRP A 243 9.27 9.50 -6.37
N GLY A 244 9.41 8.81 -5.23
CA GLY A 244 9.67 9.44 -3.94
C GLY A 244 8.44 9.60 -3.02
N GLN A 245 7.30 9.00 -3.34
CA GLN A 245 6.15 9.01 -2.39
C GLN A 245 6.44 8.02 -1.27
N ARG A 246 6.53 8.49 -0.04
CA ARG A 246 6.73 7.62 1.12
C ARG A 246 5.99 8.15 2.33
N SER A 247 5.41 7.24 3.10
CA SER A 247 5.13 7.43 4.51
C SER A 247 5.93 6.37 5.26
N MET A 248 7.02 6.79 5.90
CA MET A 248 7.93 5.93 6.64
C MET A 248 7.48 5.87 8.10
N VAL A 249 7.17 4.68 8.58
CA VAL A 249 6.72 4.45 9.95
C VAL A 249 7.86 3.84 10.75
N CYS A 250 8.41 4.66 11.66
CA CYS A 250 9.53 4.30 12.50
C CYS A 250 9.01 3.84 13.86
N THR A 251 8.74 2.54 13.99
CA THR A 251 8.00 1.98 15.13
C THR A 251 8.72 2.16 16.47
N GLU A 252 10.05 2.06 16.51
CA GLU A 252 10.82 2.25 17.74
C GLU A 252 10.83 3.70 18.23
N LYS A 253 10.66 4.66 17.32
CA LYS A 253 10.70 6.10 17.61
C LYS A 253 9.33 6.75 17.70
N ASP A 254 8.24 5.98 17.53
CA ASP A 254 6.87 6.49 17.44
C ASP A 254 6.76 7.73 16.50
N MET A 255 7.40 7.62 15.34
CA MET A 255 7.57 8.71 14.39
C MET A 255 7.14 8.28 13.00
N VAL A 256 6.42 9.17 12.31
CA VAL A 256 6.03 9.00 10.91
C VAL A 256 6.58 10.15 10.07
N VAL A 257 7.40 9.84 9.09
CA VAL A 257 7.94 10.83 8.14
C VAL A 257 7.33 10.59 6.78
N THR A 258 6.57 11.58 6.30
CA THR A 258 5.83 11.51 5.04
C THR A 258 6.37 12.51 4.05
N CYS A 259 6.53 12.09 2.79
CA CYS A 259 6.89 12.95 1.69
C CYS A 259 6.15 12.61 0.40
N LEU A 260 5.88 13.65 -0.38
CA LEU A 260 5.42 13.57 -1.77
C LEU A 260 6.48 14.23 -2.66
N ALA A 261 6.78 13.65 -3.81
CA ALA A 261 7.87 14.12 -4.68
C ALA A 261 7.66 13.73 -6.16
N ASP A 262 8.50 14.23 -7.06
CA ASP A 262 8.59 13.77 -8.45
C ASP A 262 10.06 13.51 -8.84
N LEU A 263 10.58 12.38 -8.36
CA LEU A 263 11.98 11.99 -8.48
C LEU A 263 12.15 10.67 -9.26
N PRO A 264 12.03 10.66 -10.60
CA PRO A 264 12.08 9.43 -11.40
C PRO A 264 13.42 8.69 -11.37
N LYS A 265 14.52 9.39 -11.05
CA LYS A 265 15.89 8.81 -11.04
C LYS A 265 16.66 9.03 -9.74
N ARG A 266 16.12 9.80 -8.79
CA ARG A 266 16.86 10.29 -7.61
C ARG A 266 16.11 10.08 -6.29
N SER A 267 15.11 9.19 -6.27
CA SER A 267 14.35 8.91 -5.04
C SER A 267 15.22 8.35 -3.90
N ASP A 268 16.32 7.67 -4.22
CA ASP A 268 17.22 7.09 -3.21
C ASP A 268 18.09 8.16 -2.53
N GLU A 269 18.29 9.31 -3.18
CA GLU A 269 18.96 10.46 -2.57
C GLU A 269 18.08 11.13 -1.53
N LEU A 270 16.79 11.35 -1.86
CA LEU A 270 15.81 11.81 -0.88
C LEU A 270 15.73 10.84 0.31
N TYR A 271 15.69 9.54 0.04
CA TYR A 271 15.61 8.53 1.08
C TYR A 271 16.80 8.60 2.05
N ARG A 272 18.03 8.73 1.56
CA ARG A 272 19.22 8.92 2.41
C ARG A 272 19.12 10.16 3.30
N LEU A 273 18.56 11.26 2.79
CA LEU A 273 18.35 12.47 3.60
C LEU A 273 17.31 12.24 4.70
N LEU A 274 16.21 11.54 4.39
CA LEU A 274 15.17 11.20 5.35
C LEU A 274 15.67 10.21 6.41
N ASP A 275 16.40 9.16 6.01
CA ASP A 275 17.01 8.21 6.94
C ASP A 275 17.99 8.91 7.90
N ASN A 276 18.81 9.82 7.38
CA ASN A 276 19.71 10.61 8.21
C ASN A 276 18.92 11.50 9.18
N TYR A 277 17.86 12.17 8.73
CA TYR A 277 17.00 12.95 9.60
C TYR A 277 16.41 12.08 10.71
N ILE A 278 15.82 10.93 10.35
CA ILE A 278 15.18 10.01 11.27
C ILE A 278 16.16 9.49 12.32
N ASN A 279 17.36 9.09 11.92
CA ASN A 279 18.35 8.53 12.84
C ASN A 279 18.89 9.56 13.83
N ASN A 280 18.93 10.84 13.45
CA ASN A 280 19.43 11.91 14.31
C ASN A 280 18.32 12.61 15.12
N ALA A 281 17.04 12.41 14.78
CA ALA A 281 15.89 12.92 15.52
C ALA A 281 15.68 12.22 16.86
#